data_AF-A0A1M7Y569-F1
#
_entry.id   AF-A0A1M7Y569-F1
#
_cell.length_a   1.000
_cell.length_b   1.000
_cell.length_c   1.000
_cell.angle_alpha   90.00
_cell.angle_beta   90.00
_cell.angle_gamma   90.00
#
_symmetry.space_group_name_H-M   'P 1'
#
loop_
_entity.id
_entity.type
_entity.pdbx_description
1 polymer ?
#
loop_
_entity_poly.entity_id
_entity_poly.type
_entity_poly.pdbx_seq_one_letter_code
_entity_poly.pdbx_strand_id
1 'polypeptide(L)' 'MEEKRIDVLIEKAHAIFNHTSIYEVIDLENRQAAEEFLKKTYNCPEDEKINEYLDILEVVKAI' A
#
# COMPACT_ATOMS: atom_id res chain seq x y z
N MET A 1 -18.48 12.70 2.55
CA MET A 1 -18.33 11.88 1.32
C MET A 1 -16.88 11.41 1.12
N GLU A 2 -15.97 11.62 2.08
CA GLU A 2 -14.56 11.21 1.99
C GLU A 2 -14.29 9.77 2.44
N GLU A 3 -15.11 9.22 3.35
CA GLU A 3 -14.96 7.82 3.80
C GLU A 3 -15.07 6.82 2.63
N LYS A 4 -15.96 7.07 1.66
CA LYS A 4 -16.06 6.24 0.44
C LYS A 4 -14.79 6.27 -0.41
N ARG A 5 -13.94 7.29 -0.30
CA ARG A 5 -12.66 7.35 -1.04
C ARG A 5 -11.59 6.51 -0.37
N ILE A 6 -11.51 6.51 0.97
CA ILE A 6 -10.51 5.72 1.68
C ILE A 6 -10.80 4.22 1.55
N ASP A 7 -12.07 3.80 1.66
CA ASP A 7 -12.46 2.40 1.47
C ASP A 7 -12.07 1.86 0.09
N VAL A 8 -12.31 2.64 -0.97
CA VAL A 8 -11.94 2.26 -2.35
C VAL A 8 -10.42 2.15 -2.52
N LEU A 9 -9.65 3.01 -1.86
CA LEU A 9 -8.19 2.95 -1.87
C LEU A 9 -7.68 1.70 -1.13
N ILE A 10 -8.27 1.38 0.02
CA ILE A 10 -7.95 0.17 0.78
C ILE A 10 -8.28 -1.09 -0.03
N GLU A 11 -9.44 -1.16 -0.68
CA GLU A 11 -9.82 -2.29 -1.54
C GLU A 11 -8.86 -2.45 -2.72
N LYS A 12 -8.43 -1.34 -3.35
CA LYS A 12 -7.42 -1.38 -4.41
C LYS A 12 -6.07 -1.87 -3.91
N ALA A 13 -5.62 -1.40 -2.76
CA ALA A 13 -4.37 -1.85 -2.14
C ALA A 13 -4.41 -3.36 -1.85
N HIS A 14 -5.52 -3.87 -1.31
CA HIS A 14 -5.72 -5.31 -1.11
C HIS A 14 -5.80 -6.10 -2.43
N ALA A 15 -6.35 -5.52 -3.50
CA ALA A 15 -6.37 -6.17 -4.81
C ALA A 15 -4.96 -6.34 -5.40
N ILE A 16 -4.05 -5.40 -5.14
CA ILE A 16 -2.64 -5.48 -5.54
C ILE A 16 -1.90 -6.48 -4.65
N PHE A 17 -2.04 -6.32 -3.33
CA PHE A 17 -1.33 -7.06 -2.31
C PHE A 17 -2.32 -7.58 -1.25
N ASN A 18 -2.79 -8.81 -1.46
CA ASN A 18 -3.86 -9.42 -0.66
C ASN A 18 -3.40 -10.06 0.66
N HIS A 19 -2.09 -10.18 0.88
CA HIS A 19 -1.50 -10.79 2.07
C HIS A 19 -1.15 -9.78 3.17
N THR A 20 -1.18 -8.48 2.89
CA THR A 20 -0.72 -7.41 3.79
C THR A 20 -1.80 -6.36 3.91
N SER A 21 -2.11 -5.94 5.14
CA SER A 21 -3.03 -4.84 5.30
C SER A 21 -2.33 -3.50 5.04
N ILE A 22 -3.02 -2.57 4.40
CA ILE A 22 -2.49 -1.21 4.17
C ILE A 22 -2.10 -0.52 5.47
N TYR A 23 -2.81 -0.82 6.57
CA TYR A 23 -2.50 -0.30 7.90
C TYR A 23 -1.20 -0.84 8.49
N GLU A 24 -0.74 -2.03 8.10
CA GLU A 24 0.58 -2.53 8.52
C GLU A 24 1.72 -1.80 7.82
N VAL A 25 1.44 -1.26 6.63
CA VAL A 25 2.42 -0.55 5.79
C VAL A 25 2.36 0.96 6.02
N ILE A 26 1.21 1.50 6.44
CA ILE A 26 1.03 2.95 6.65
C ILE A 26 1.87 3.48 7.83
N ASP A 27 2.08 2.67 8.86
CA ASP A 27 2.91 3.01 10.01
C ASP A 27 4.42 3.05 9.68
N LEU A 28 4.83 2.57 8.50
CA LEU A 28 6.23 2.64 8.09
C LEU A 28 6.62 4.09 7.78
N GLU A 29 7.74 4.53 8.35
CA GLU A 29 8.15 5.94 8.35
C GLU A 29 8.31 6.53 6.95
N ASN A 30 8.74 5.73 5.96
CA ASN A 30 9.09 6.22 4.62
C ASN A 30 8.71 5.22 3.51
N ARG A 31 8.49 5.74 2.29
CA ARG A 31 8.16 4.97 1.07
C ARG A 31 9.14 3.79 0.83
N GLN A 32 10.42 3.99 1.13
CA GLN A 32 11.46 2.97 0.97
C GLN A 32 11.30 1.80 1.96
N ALA A 33 10.92 2.07 3.21
CA ALA A 33 10.67 1.01 4.19
C ALA A 33 9.44 0.16 3.80
N ALA A 34 8.41 0.81 3.25
CA ALA A 34 7.25 0.13 2.68
C ALA A 34 7.61 -0.73 1.47
N GLU A 35 8.46 -0.24 0.57
CA GLU A 35 8.97 -1.02 -0.56
C GLU A 35 9.72 -2.29 -0.10
N GLU A 36 10.66 -2.16 0.85
CA GLU A 36 11.42 -3.31 1.36
C GLU A 36 10.53 -4.33 2.07
N PHE A 37 9.55 -3.87 2.84
CA PHE A 37 8.56 -4.73 3.49
C PHE A 37 7.75 -5.53 2.46
N LEU A 38 7.26 -4.88 1.41
CA LEU A 38 6.51 -5.54 0.33
C LEU A 38 7.39 -6.52 -0.44
N LYS A 39 8.63 -6.14 -0.78
CA LYS A 39 9.58 -7.03 -1.46
C LYS A 39 9.88 -8.29 -0.66
N LYS A 40 10.04 -8.15 0.66
CA LYS A 40 10.27 -9.27 1.59
C LYS A 40 9.04 -10.15 1.78
N THR A 41 7.85 -9.56 1.82
CA THR A 41 6.60 -10.29 2.10
C THR A 41 6.10 -11.07 0.88
N TYR A 42 6.20 -10.47 -0.31
CA TYR A 42 5.72 -11.07 -1.56
C TYR A 42 6.82 -11.75 -2.39
N ASN A 43 8.05 -11.79 -1.86
CA ASN A 43 9.18 -12.51 -2.44
C ASN A 43 9.46 -12.12 -3.91
N CYS A 44 9.82 -10.84 -4.12
CA CYS A 44 10.06 -10.21 -5.43
C CYS A 44 8.78 -9.95 -6.27
N PRO A 45 7.84 -9.13 -5.78
CA PRO A 45 6.71 -8.67 -6.58
C PRO A 45 7.18 -7.72 -7.70
N GLU A 46 6.36 -7.59 -8.76
CA GLU A 46 6.62 -6.68 -9.87
C GLU A 46 6.71 -5.22 -9.37
N ASP A 47 7.76 -4.49 -9.75
CA ASP A 47 7.98 -3.10 -9.31
C ASP A 47 6.81 -2.17 -9.65
N GLU A 48 6.04 -2.48 -10.70
CA GLU A 48 4.83 -1.73 -11.09
C GLU A 48 3.73 -1.84 -10.02
N LYS A 49 3.51 -3.04 -9.49
CA LYS A 49 2.55 -3.29 -8.39
C LYS A 49 3.00 -2.63 -7.09
N ILE A 50 4.30 -2.66 -6.82
CA ILE A 50 4.86 -1.99 -5.64
C ILE A 50 4.62 -0.48 -5.74
N ASN A 51 4.93 0.12 -6.89
CA ASN A 51 4.70 1.55 -7.08
C ASN A 51 3.22 1.92 -6.97
N GLU A 52 2.32 1.16 -7.60
CA GLU A 52 0.88 1.41 -7.52
C GLU A 52 0.36 1.33 -6.07
N TYR A 53 0.82 0.35 -5.29
CA TYR A 53 0.48 0.25 -3.87
C TYR A 53 1.05 1.41 -3.05
N LEU A 54 2.30 1.81 -3.30
CA LEU A 54 2.93 2.92 -2.59
C LEU A 54 2.26 4.27 -2.90
N ASP A 55 1.82 4.49 -4.13
CA ASP A 55 1.05 5.69 -4.49
C ASP A 55 -0.30 5.72 -3.77
N ILE A 56 -0.99 4.58 -3.67
CA ILE A 56 -2.21 4.47 -2.85
C ILE A 56 -1.90 4.78 -1.37
N LEU A 57 -0.81 4.24 -0.84
CA LEU A 57 -0.37 4.48 0.54
C LEU A 57 -0.15 5.97 0.82
N GLU A 58 0.50 6.69 -0.08
CA GLU A 58 0.73 8.13 0.07
C GLU A 58 -0.57 8.94 0.03
N VAL A 59 -1.51 8.58 -0.85
CA VAL A 59 -2.83 9.21 -0.87
C VAL A 59 -3.58 8.96 0.45
N VAL A 60 -3.52 7.73 0.98
CA VAL A 60 -4.17 7.38 2.25
C VAL A 60 -3.53 8.10 3.44
N LYS A 61 -2.20 8.29 3.44
CA LYS A 61 -1.47 9.07 4.47
C LYS A 61 -1.80 10.56 4.48
N ALA A 62 -2.23 11.10 3.34
CA ALA A 62 -2.52 12.52 3.17
C ALA A 62 -3.96 12.91 3.52
N ILE A 63 -4.82 11.93 3.85
CA ILE A 63 -6.19 12.12 4.35
C ILE A 63 -6.15 12.29 5.86
#